data_AF-A0A350BRL6-F1
#
_entry.id   AF-A0A350BRL6-F1
#
_cell.length_a   1.000
_cell.length_b   1.000
_cell.length_c   1.000
_cell.angle_alpha   90.00
_cell.angle_beta   90.00
_cell.angle_gamma   90.00
#
_symmetry.space_group_name_H-M   'P 1'
#
loop_
_entity.id
_entity.type
_entity.pdbx_description
1 polymer ?
#
loop_
_entity_poly.entity_id
_entity_poly.type
_entity_poly.pdbx_seq_one_letter_code
_entity_poly.pdbx_strand_id
1 'polypeptide(L)'
;MKNIITLFLTLTFFNGFAQTDYFWIGGNGNWSDITHWSTTSGGTDMHTQIPTSLDNVYFDANSFDFTGQVVALDSENLVCNNIDFTGVTNSPNFNGNSKTLLLYGSINLVSEMTVSTPNINFEATTTGQTLTTAGHALGGSVL
;
A
#
# COMPACT_ATOMS: atom_id res chain seq x y z
N MET A 1 -61.70 -9.24 11.71
CA MET A 1 -60.54 -8.38 11.98
C MET A 1 -59.30 -9.25 11.80
N LYS A 2 -58.50 -9.00 10.76
CA LYS A 2 -57.32 -9.82 10.39
C LYS A 2 -56.09 -9.23 11.08
N ASN A 3 -55.42 -10.02 11.92
CA ASN A 3 -54.22 -9.59 12.63
C ASN A 3 -53.01 -9.65 11.67
N ILE A 4 -52.34 -8.52 11.51
CA ILE A 4 -51.11 -8.36 10.74
C ILE A 4 -49.94 -8.93 11.57
N ILE A 5 -49.11 -9.75 10.94
CA ILE A 5 -47.83 -10.24 11.47
C ILE A 5 -46.75 -9.29 10.93
N THR A 6 -46.05 -8.60 11.82
CA THR A 6 -44.90 -7.76 11.45
C THR A 6 -43.65 -8.63 11.34
N LEU A 7 -43.06 -8.69 10.15
CA LEU A 7 -41.79 -9.37 9.87
C LEU A 7 -40.64 -8.37 10.03
N PHE A 8 -39.72 -8.62 10.97
CA PHE A 8 -38.46 -7.89 11.07
C PHE A 8 -37.44 -8.52 10.11
N LEU A 9 -36.98 -7.75 9.12
CA LEU A 9 -35.87 -8.13 8.24
C LEU A 9 -34.58 -7.51 8.81
N THR A 10 -33.67 -8.32 9.34
CA THR A 10 -32.34 -7.86 9.76
C THR A 10 -31.43 -7.79 8.55
N LEU A 11 -30.94 -6.59 8.24
CA LEU A 11 -29.95 -6.34 7.20
C LEU A 11 -28.57 -6.80 7.69
N THR A 12 -28.08 -7.92 7.19
CA THR A 12 -26.71 -8.36 7.45
C THR A 12 -25.77 -7.65 6.48
N PHE A 13 -24.91 -6.77 6.99
CA PHE A 13 -23.79 -6.23 6.21
C PHE A 13 -22.76 -7.35 6.00
N PHE A 14 -22.60 -7.79 4.76
CA PHE A 14 -21.42 -8.55 4.35
C PHE A 14 -20.28 -7.54 4.25
N ASN A 15 -19.37 -7.51 5.23
CA ASN A 15 -18.05 -6.95 5.01
C ASN A 15 -17.30 -7.93 4.10
N GLY A 16 -17.53 -7.83 2.79
CA GLY A 16 -16.54 -8.31 1.85
C GLY A 16 -15.27 -7.51 2.10
N PHE A 17 -14.13 -8.17 2.28
CA PHE A 17 -12.85 -7.48 2.24
C PHE A 17 -12.69 -6.91 0.83
N ALA A 18 -13.10 -5.66 0.67
CA ALA A 18 -12.86 -4.94 -0.58
C ALA A 18 -11.40 -4.51 -0.58
N GLN A 19 -10.74 -4.75 -1.71
CA GLN A 19 -9.47 -4.12 -2.04
C GLN A 19 -9.62 -2.61 -1.81
N THR A 20 -8.78 -2.06 -0.94
CA THR A 20 -8.80 -0.63 -0.60
C THR A 20 -7.50 0.03 -1.04
N ASP A 21 -7.60 1.28 -1.44
CA ASP A 21 -6.46 2.07 -1.89
C ASP A 21 -5.92 2.93 -0.74
N TYR A 22 -4.61 2.86 -0.54
CA TYR A 22 -3.85 3.55 0.50
C TYR A 22 -2.88 4.52 -0.16
N PHE A 23 -3.03 5.81 0.11
CA PHE A 23 -2.19 6.85 -0.47
C PHE A 23 -1.22 7.37 0.58
N TRP A 24 0.08 7.29 0.29
CA TRP A 24 1.10 7.91 1.14
C TRP A 24 1.00 9.43 1.04
N ILE A 25 0.99 10.14 2.17
CA ILE A 25 0.99 11.61 2.26
C ILE A 25 1.99 12.11 3.31
N GLY A 26 2.30 13.40 3.36
CA GLY A 26 3.08 14.00 4.46
C GLY A 26 4.59 13.79 4.37
N GLY A 27 5.10 13.27 3.24
CA GLY A 27 6.52 13.21 2.96
C GLY A 27 7.27 12.11 3.71
N ASN A 28 8.25 12.49 4.52
CA ASN A 28 9.17 11.53 5.15
C ASN A 28 8.48 10.81 6.32
N GLY A 29 8.57 9.47 6.37
CA GLY A 29 7.93 8.72 7.44
C GLY A 29 8.22 7.23 7.45
N ASN A 30 7.68 6.60 8.49
CA ASN A 30 7.72 5.17 8.71
C ASN A 30 6.46 4.52 8.14
N TRP A 31 6.59 3.39 7.45
CA TRP A 31 5.45 2.64 6.91
C TRP A 31 4.41 2.33 7.97
N SER A 32 4.84 2.04 9.21
CA SER A 32 3.92 1.73 10.31
C SER A 32 3.13 2.94 10.84
N ASP A 33 3.50 4.16 10.46
CA ASP A 33 2.81 5.38 10.89
C ASP A 33 1.54 5.61 10.06
N ILE A 34 0.43 5.29 10.70
CA ILE A 34 -0.93 5.42 10.19
C ILE A 34 -1.28 6.82 9.68
N THR A 35 -0.61 7.85 10.19
CA THR A 35 -0.86 9.25 9.79
C THR A 35 -0.33 9.58 8.39
N HIS A 36 0.36 8.64 7.74
CA HIS A 36 0.76 8.75 6.34
C HIS A 36 -0.21 8.05 5.37
N TRP A 37 -1.18 7.26 5.82
CA TRP A 37 -2.04 6.45 4.94
C TRP A 37 -3.43 7.07 4.72
N SER A 38 -3.55 7.93 3.72
CA SER A 38 -4.83 8.54 3.35
C SER A 38 -5.71 7.62 2.50
N THR A 39 -7.02 7.80 2.60
CA THR A 39 -8.03 7.12 1.76
C THR A 39 -8.09 7.66 0.34
N THR A 40 -7.49 8.83 0.07
CA THR A 40 -7.43 9.46 -1.25
C THR A 40 -6.10 10.19 -1.46
N SER A 41 -5.68 10.36 -2.71
CA SER A 41 -4.46 11.11 -3.04
C SER A 41 -4.50 12.54 -2.50
N GLY A 42 -3.53 12.89 -1.64
CA GLY A 42 -3.44 14.20 -0.98
C GLY A 42 -4.59 14.53 0.00
N GLY A 43 -5.40 13.53 0.35
CA GLY A 43 -6.56 13.69 1.22
C GLY A 43 -6.20 13.87 2.70
N THR A 44 -7.20 14.22 3.50
CA THR A 44 -7.07 14.36 4.96
C THR A 44 -7.71 13.21 5.73
N ASP A 45 -8.56 12.41 5.08
CA ASP A 45 -9.18 11.25 5.67
C ASP A 45 -8.15 10.12 5.71
N MET A 46 -7.97 9.53 6.89
CA MET A 46 -6.91 8.56 7.18
C MET A 46 -7.49 7.17 7.40
N HIS A 47 -6.76 6.16 6.97
CA HIS A 47 -7.03 4.78 7.35
C HIS A 47 -6.83 4.59 8.86
N THR A 48 -7.54 3.62 9.44
CA THR A 48 -7.43 3.28 10.88
C THR A 48 -6.45 2.14 11.17
N GLN A 49 -5.77 1.64 10.14
CA GLN A 49 -4.73 0.61 10.21
C GLN A 49 -3.76 0.78 9.04
N ILE A 50 -2.60 0.13 9.11
CA ILE A 50 -1.65 0.05 7.99
C ILE A 50 -2.18 -0.90 6.89
N PRO A 51 -1.63 -0.86 5.66
CA PRO A 51 -2.04 -1.76 4.57
C PRO A 51 -2.00 -3.25 4.94
N THR A 52 -2.96 -4.00 4.41
CA THR A 52 -3.03 -5.47 4.48
C THR A 52 -2.71 -6.11 3.12
N SER A 53 -2.63 -7.44 3.06
CA SER A 53 -2.33 -8.18 1.82
C SER A 53 -3.38 -8.03 0.71
N LEU A 54 -4.51 -7.37 0.99
CA LEU A 54 -5.58 -7.09 0.03
C LEU A 54 -5.56 -5.65 -0.48
N ASP A 55 -4.75 -4.78 0.11
CA ASP A 55 -4.78 -3.34 -0.11
C ASP A 55 -3.70 -2.88 -1.10
N ASN A 56 -4.04 -1.92 -1.95
CA ASN A 56 -3.08 -1.31 -2.87
C ASN A 56 -2.47 -0.08 -2.21
N VAL A 57 -1.16 0.12 -2.37
CA VAL A 57 -0.48 1.33 -1.92
C VAL A 57 0.00 2.17 -3.09
N TYR A 58 -0.16 3.48 -2.95
CA TYR A 58 0.16 4.47 -3.97
C TYR A 58 1.08 5.54 -3.40
N PHE A 59 2.13 5.83 -4.17
CA PHE A 59 3.02 6.95 -3.97
C PHE A 59 2.95 7.81 -5.23
N ASP A 60 2.43 9.02 -5.11
CA ASP A 60 2.13 9.89 -6.26
C ASP A 60 2.64 11.32 -6.04
N ALA A 61 2.19 12.25 -6.89
CA ALA A 61 2.60 13.65 -6.86
C ALA A 61 2.26 14.39 -5.54
N ASN A 62 1.33 13.85 -4.74
CA ASN A 62 0.93 14.41 -3.43
C ASN A 62 1.61 13.71 -2.25
N SER A 63 2.49 12.74 -2.50
CA SER A 63 3.12 11.95 -1.42
C SER A 63 4.30 12.65 -0.74
N PHE A 64 5.04 13.47 -1.47
CA PHE A 64 6.29 14.08 -1.00
C PHE A 64 6.34 15.57 -1.31
N ASP A 65 6.73 16.38 -0.33
CA ASP A 65 6.86 17.83 -0.45
C ASP A 65 8.25 18.26 -0.96
N PHE A 66 9.27 17.43 -0.70
CA PHE A 66 10.68 17.75 -0.99
C PHE A 66 11.43 16.58 -1.60
N THR A 67 12.47 16.90 -2.38
CA THR A 67 13.31 15.90 -3.04
C THR A 67 14.01 14.97 -2.04
N GLY A 68 13.96 13.66 -2.30
CA GLY A 68 14.73 12.67 -1.54
C GLY A 68 14.15 12.28 -0.19
N GLN A 69 12.89 12.64 0.09
CA GLN A 69 12.19 12.19 1.30
C GLN A 69 12.05 10.66 1.32
N VAL A 70 12.04 10.08 2.52
CA VAL A 70 12.17 8.64 2.72
C VAL A 70 10.88 8.04 3.24
N VAL A 71 10.52 6.89 2.66
CA VAL A 71 9.56 5.95 3.25
C VAL A 71 10.37 4.78 3.80
N ALA A 72 10.37 4.62 5.11
CA ALA A 72 11.15 3.58 5.78
C ALA A 72 10.26 2.42 6.22
N LEU A 73 10.62 1.19 5.84
CA LEU A 73 10.06 0.00 6.46
C LEU A 73 10.63 -0.14 7.87
N ASP A 74 9.78 -0.08 8.89
CA ASP A 74 10.23 0.04 10.28
C ASP A 74 9.77 -1.08 11.21
N SER A 75 8.90 -1.98 10.73
CA SER A 75 8.41 -3.14 11.47
C SER A 75 8.52 -4.44 10.68
N GLU A 76 8.28 -5.56 11.37
CA GLU A 76 8.16 -6.87 10.73
C GLU A 76 6.73 -7.07 10.18
N ASN A 77 6.58 -8.02 9.25
CA ASN A 77 5.29 -8.41 8.65
C ASN A 77 4.55 -7.28 7.95
N LEU A 78 5.28 -6.35 7.33
CA LEU A 78 4.68 -5.36 6.46
C LEU A 78 4.18 -6.06 5.20
N VAL A 79 2.95 -5.77 4.79
CA VAL A 79 2.29 -6.43 3.67
C VAL A 79 1.52 -5.41 2.83
N CYS A 80 1.36 -5.71 1.55
CA CYS A 80 0.39 -5.06 0.67
C CYS A 80 0.06 -5.97 -0.51
N ASN A 81 -1.00 -5.65 -1.23
CA ASN A 81 -1.31 -6.28 -2.51
C ASN A 81 -0.45 -5.68 -3.62
N ASN A 82 -0.70 -4.42 -3.99
CA ASN A 82 0.04 -3.74 -5.06
C ASN A 82 0.83 -2.55 -4.51
N ILE A 83 1.94 -2.23 -5.16
CA ILE A 83 2.69 -0.98 -4.94
C ILE A 83 2.80 -0.25 -6.27
N ASP A 84 2.40 1.02 -6.29
CA ASP A 84 2.53 1.87 -7.48
C ASP A 84 3.18 3.21 -7.15
N PHE A 85 4.29 3.50 -7.83
CA PHE A 85 4.98 4.80 -7.82
C PHE A 85 4.71 5.61 -9.09
N THR A 86 3.73 5.23 -9.93
CA THR A 86 3.39 5.98 -11.14
C THR A 86 3.03 7.42 -10.81
N GLY A 87 3.69 8.36 -11.48
CA GLY A 87 3.42 9.78 -11.30
C GLY A 87 3.98 10.37 -10.01
N VAL A 88 4.75 9.61 -9.24
CA VAL A 88 5.48 10.14 -8.08
C VAL A 88 6.43 11.26 -8.50
N THR A 89 6.49 12.31 -7.69
CA THR A 89 7.42 13.43 -7.87
C THR A 89 8.45 13.45 -6.75
N ASN A 90 9.44 14.33 -6.85
CA ASN A 90 10.40 14.59 -5.78
C ASN A 90 11.34 13.41 -5.45
N SER A 91 11.55 12.49 -6.39
CA SER A 91 12.60 11.46 -6.31
C SER A 91 12.76 10.82 -4.92
N PRO A 92 11.70 10.19 -4.37
CA PRO A 92 11.73 9.67 -3.02
C PRO A 92 12.69 8.49 -2.89
N ASN A 93 13.03 8.15 -1.66
CA ASN A 93 13.75 6.93 -1.33
C ASN A 93 12.82 5.92 -0.65
N PHE A 94 12.57 4.79 -1.31
CA PHE A 94 11.92 3.65 -0.68
C PHE A 94 12.99 2.81 0.03
N ASN A 95 13.04 2.93 1.36
CA ASN A 95 14.07 2.32 2.18
C ASN A 95 13.54 1.06 2.87
N GLY A 96 13.98 -0.09 2.38
CA GLY A 96 13.65 -1.39 2.97
C GLY A 96 14.21 -1.57 4.39
N ASN A 97 15.24 -0.82 4.76
CA ASN A 97 15.78 -0.73 6.13
C ASN A 97 16.04 -2.12 6.77
N SER A 98 16.49 -3.08 5.95
CA SER A 98 16.69 -4.49 6.33
C SER A 98 15.42 -5.21 6.86
N LYS A 99 14.24 -4.69 6.55
CA LYS A 99 12.92 -5.30 6.81
C LYS A 99 12.40 -5.96 5.55
N THR A 100 11.54 -6.96 5.74
CA THR A 100 10.88 -7.66 4.64
C THR A 100 9.49 -7.11 4.39
N LEU A 101 9.18 -6.79 3.14
CA LEU A 101 7.82 -6.51 2.68
C LEU A 101 7.27 -7.73 1.95
N LEU A 102 6.08 -8.21 2.33
CA LEU A 102 5.38 -9.26 1.62
C LEU A 102 4.42 -8.64 0.60
N LEU A 103 4.67 -8.91 -0.68
CA LEU A 103 3.90 -8.36 -1.79
C LEU A 103 3.05 -9.46 -2.42
N TYR A 104 1.73 -9.32 -2.36
CA TYR A 104 0.77 -10.32 -2.87
C TYR A 104 0.32 -10.08 -4.31
N GLY A 105 0.73 -8.96 -4.91
CA GLY A 105 0.34 -8.53 -6.23
C GLY A 105 1.51 -7.96 -7.03
N SER A 106 1.25 -6.85 -7.72
CA SER A 106 2.16 -6.19 -8.65
C SER A 106 2.94 -5.06 -8.01
N ILE A 107 4.14 -4.81 -8.53
CA ILE A 107 4.93 -3.62 -8.18
C ILE A 107 5.30 -2.84 -9.43
N ASN A 108 5.09 -1.53 -9.37
CA ASN A 108 5.45 -0.61 -10.42
C ASN A 108 6.30 0.53 -9.88
N LEU A 109 7.60 0.47 -10.18
CA LEU A 109 8.59 1.48 -9.81
C LEU A 109 8.85 2.45 -10.97
N VAL A 110 9.46 3.59 -10.65
CA VAL A 110 9.92 4.57 -11.64
C VAL A 110 11.44 4.75 -11.56
N SER A 111 12.08 5.20 -12.66
CA SER A 111 13.53 5.40 -12.69
C SER A 111 14.00 6.52 -11.76
N GLU A 112 13.15 7.52 -11.54
CA GLU A 112 13.50 8.76 -10.83
C GLU A 112 13.45 8.66 -9.30
N MET A 113 13.25 7.46 -8.74
CA MET A 113 13.29 7.20 -7.30
C MET A 113 14.60 6.49 -6.90
N THR A 114 14.85 6.37 -5.60
CA THR A 114 15.88 5.48 -5.05
C THR A 114 15.22 4.33 -4.30
N VAL A 115 15.81 3.14 -4.38
CA VAL A 115 15.41 1.98 -3.57
C VAL A 115 16.62 1.53 -2.74
N SER A 116 16.55 1.72 -1.43
CA SER A 116 17.66 1.41 -0.51
C SER A 116 17.38 0.14 0.27
N THR A 117 18.37 -0.76 0.36
CA THR A 117 18.31 -2.02 1.12
C THR A 117 16.98 -2.80 0.99
N PRO A 118 16.44 -2.96 -0.24
CA PRO A 118 15.14 -3.60 -0.40
C PRO A 118 15.20 -5.09 -0.11
N ASN A 119 14.11 -5.59 0.46
CA ASN A 119 13.89 -7.01 0.67
C ASN A 119 12.39 -7.28 0.49
N ILE A 120 11.99 -7.61 -0.74
CA ILE A 120 10.58 -7.82 -1.10
C ILE A 120 10.38 -9.30 -1.40
N ASN A 121 9.50 -9.95 -0.63
CA ASN A 121 9.06 -11.31 -0.92
C ASN A 121 7.79 -11.24 -1.75
N PHE A 122 7.82 -11.87 -2.92
CA PHE A 122 6.67 -11.98 -3.81
C PHE A 122 5.87 -13.24 -3.42
N GLU A 123 4.67 -13.02 -2.89
CA GLU A 123 3.80 -14.03 -2.27
C GLU A 123 2.48 -14.22 -3.05
N ALA A 124 2.43 -13.72 -4.29
CA ALA A 124 1.24 -13.76 -5.12
C ALA A 124 0.82 -15.21 -5.44
N THR A 125 -0.41 -15.59 -5.07
CA THR A 125 -1.00 -16.90 -5.42
C THR A 125 -1.89 -16.84 -6.66
N THR A 126 -2.09 -15.64 -7.21
CA THR A 126 -2.89 -15.39 -8.41
C THR A 126 -2.00 -15.09 -9.61
N THR A 127 -2.49 -15.39 -10.81
CA THR A 127 -1.76 -15.11 -12.05
C THR A 127 -2.01 -13.68 -12.54
N GLY A 128 -1.13 -13.17 -13.40
CA GLY A 128 -1.28 -11.84 -14.01
C GLY A 128 -0.58 -10.71 -13.27
N GLN A 129 0.16 -11.00 -12.19
CA GLN A 129 0.98 -10.00 -11.51
C GLN A 129 2.17 -9.57 -12.36
N THR A 130 2.53 -8.29 -12.23
CA THR A 130 3.60 -7.65 -13.00
C THR A 130 4.67 -7.09 -12.08
N LEU A 131 5.89 -7.06 -12.61
CA LEU A 131 7.08 -6.56 -11.92
C LEU A 131 7.77 -5.55 -12.84
N THR A 132 7.59 -4.26 -12.54
CA THR A 132 8.33 -3.17 -13.18
C THR A 132 9.36 -2.62 -12.21
N THR A 133 10.63 -2.99 -12.38
CA THR A 133 11.71 -2.57 -11.49
C THR A 133 12.30 -1.21 -11.83
N ALA A 134 12.06 -0.70 -13.04
CA ALA A 134 12.62 0.55 -13.55
C ALA A 134 14.16 0.70 -13.37
N GLY A 135 14.88 -0.43 -13.39
CA GLY A 135 16.34 -0.47 -13.23
C GLY A 135 16.84 -0.69 -11.80
N HIS A 136 15.94 -0.74 -10.81
CA HIS A 136 16.30 -0.99 -9.41
C HIS A 136 16.46 -2.48 -9.10
N ALA A 137 17.43 -2.83 -8.25
CA ALA A 137 17.50 -4.15 -7.62
C ALA A 137 16.54 -4.18 -6.42
N LEU A 138 15.78 -5.27 -6.24
CA LEU A 138 14.75 -5.36 -5.19
C LEU A 138 15.07 -6.33 -4.04
N GLY A 139 16.14 -7.12 -4.14
CA GLY A 139 16.42 -8.17 -3.15
C GLY A 139 15.26 -9.18 -3.02
N GLY A 140 15.24 -9.92 -1.90
CA GLY A 140 14.14 -10.83 -1.54
C GLY A 140 14.04 -12.12 -2.34
N SER A 141 12.89 -12.80 -2.19
CA SER A 141 12.60 -14.10 -2.81
C SER A 141 11.29 -14.09 -3.59
N VAL A 142 11.19 -14.99 -4.57
CA VAL A 142 9.96 -15.30 -5.30
C VAL A 142 9.52 -16.70 -4.87
N LEU A 143 8.29 -16.84 -4.38
CA LEU A 143 7.73 -18.12 -3.93
C LEU A 143 6.60 -18.61 -4.85
#